data_AF-A0A8J6MHR8-F1
#
_entry.id   AF-A0A8J6MHR8-F1
#
_cell.length_a   1.000
_cell.length_b   1.000
_cell.length_c   1.000
_cell.angle_alpha   90.00
_cell.angle_beta   90.00
_cell.angle_gamma   90.00
#
_symmetry.space_group_name_H-M   'P 1'
#
loop_
_entity.id
_entity.type
_entity.pdbx_description
1 polymer ?
#
loop_
_entity_poly.entity_id
_entity_poly.type
_entity_poly.pdbx_seq_one_letter_code
_entity_poly.pdbx_strand_id
1 'polypeptide(L)'
;MKVSLEILESIGLLLCLLLAAPLRFFRRLDHFAQISEYAGLLIKRGLFAALLRARLDYRMGNFQQSAVLLGPIVEQLERLVHRDKNAPLKIRRLLCTLYCDMQQLYFLCGQMEEAVMVVIRAHANLGIDRLPSNPDLDLKTAHVVKAGIAASRLLEEGGLATLMVRQGEEPIVSRTPPKPPIKRWKPETKKNHGAIVIPFPTLKTT
;
A
#
# COMPACT_ATOMS: atom_id res chain seq x y z
N MET A 1 30.13 -2.19 13.92
CA MET A 1 30.12 -3.39 13.06
C MET A 1 29.04 -3.36 11.98
N LYS A 2 27.75 -3.11 12.28
CA LYS A 2 26.70 -3.08 11.24
C LYS A 2 26.94 -2.00 10.16
N VAL A 3 27.23 -0.77 10.60
CA VAL A 3 27.50 0.36 9.69
C VAL A 3 28.76 0.15 8.84
N SER A 4 29.83 -0.42 9.41
CA SER A 4 31.06 -0.69 8.65
C SER A 4 30.86 -1.78 7.59
N LEU A 5 30.04 -2.79 7.88
CA LEU A 5 29.67 -3.83 6.91
C LEU A 5 28.82 -3.25 5.78
N GLU A 6 27.84 -2.40 6.10
CA GLU A 6 27.01 -1.71 5.11
C GLU A 6 27.82 -0.78 4.21
N ILE A 7 28.82 -0.09 4.78
CA ILE A 7 29.75 0.74 3.99
C ILE A 7 30.51 -0.15 3.01
N LEU A 8 31.08 -1.27 3.48
CA LEU A 8 31.81 -2.20 2.62
C LEU A 8 30.93 -2.79 1.52
N GLU A 9 29.72 -3.26 1.87
CA GLU A 9 28.74 -3.80 0.92
C GLU A 9 28.31 -2.73 -0.08
N SER A 10 28.06 -1.50 0.36
CA SER A 10 27.69 -0.41 -0.52
C SER A 10 28.80 -0.03 -1.50
N ILE A 11 30.07 -0.04 -1.07
CA ILE A 11 31.22 0.20 -1.94
C ILE A 11 31.33 -0.91 -2.99
N GLY A 12 31.18 -2.16 -2.57
CA GLY A 12 31.18 -3.32 -3.47
C GLY A 12 30.06 -3.25 -4.52
N LEU A 13 28.83 -2.96 -4.09
CA LEU A 13 27.68 -2.83 -4.99
C LEU A 13 27.83 -1.64 -5.94
N LEU A 14 28.42 -0.53 -5.47
CA LEU A 14 28.67 0.65 -6.29
C LEU A 14 29.72 0.36 -7.37
N LEU A 15 30.78 -0.38 -7.03
CA LEU A 15 31.75 -0.90 -8.00
C LEU A 15 31.08 -1.84 -9.01
N CYS A 16 30.21 -2.75 -8.58
CA CYS A 16 29.45 -3.61 -9.49
C CYS A 16 28.55 -2.80 -10.43
N LEU A 17 27.86 -1.76 -9.93
CA LEU A 17 27.04 -0.85 -10.73
C LEU A 17 27.86 -0.08 -11.78
N LEU A 18 29.08 0.31 -11.41
CA LEU A 18 30.01 1.02 -12.28
C LEU A 18 30.67 0.08 -13.31
N LEU A 19 30.98 -1.16 -12.95
CA LEU A 19 31.51 -2.16 -13.89
C LEU A 19 30.42 -2.66 -14.84
N ALA A 20 29.16 -2.69 -14.42
CA ALA A 20 28.02 -2.93 -15.31
C ALA A 20 27.74 -1.76 -16.28
N ALA A 21 28.44 -0.62 -16.12
CA ALA A 21 28.21 0.59 -16.91
C ALA A 21 28.37 0.49 -18.42
N PRO A 22 29.39 -0.20 -18.96
CA PRO A 22 29.69 -0.17 -20.39
C PRO A 22 28.64 -0.87 -21.26
N LEU A 23 27.75 -1.69 -20.70
CA LEU A 23 26.85 -2.59 -21.43
C LEU A 23 25.47 -1.99 -21.78
N ARG A 24 25.39 -0.70 -22.20
CA ARG A 24 24.13 0.06 -22.48
C ARG A 24 23.32 0.50 -21.25
N PHE A 25 23.84 0.35 -20.03
CA PHE A 25 23.11 0.71 -18.80
C PHE A 25 23.03 2.22 -18.49
N PHE A 26 23.94 3.03 -19.05
CA PHE A 26 24.19 4.41 -18.63
C PHE A 26 23.46 5.50 -19.44
N ARG A 27 22.24 5.24 -19.92
CA ARG A 27 21.44 6.31 -20.53
C ARG A 27 20.85 7.33 -19.53
N ARG A 28 21.04 7.12 -18.20
CA ARG A 28 20.59 8.04 -17.13
C ARG A 28 21.53 8.01 -15.94
N LEU A 29 22.58 8.84 -15.98
CA LEU A 29 23.44 9.14 -14.83
C LEU A 29 22.72 9.96 -13.74
N ASP A 30 21.59 10.59 -14.08
CA ASP A 30 20.81 11.44 -13.16
C ASP A 30 20.38 10.70 -11.88
N HIS A 31 20.13 9.40 -11.98
CA HIS A 31 19.73 8.60 -10.82
C HIS A 31 20.90 8.38 -9.84
N PHE A 32 22.16 8.35 -10.29
CA PHE A 32 23.30 8.25 -9.38
C PHE A 32 23.54 9.54 -8.60
N ALA A 33 23.36 10.69 -9.24
CA ALA A 33 23.43 11.99 -8.56
C ALA A 33 22.34 12.12 -7.50
N GLN A 34 21.11 11.67 -7.80
CA GLN A 34 20.04 11.64 -6.80
C GLN A 34 20.34 10.67 -5.65
N ILE A 35 20.92 9.50 -5.93
CA ILE A 35 21.28 8.52 -4.90
C ILE A 35 22.40 9.03 -3.99
N SER A 36 23.39 9.76 -4.52
CA SER A 36 24.50 10.31 -3.71
C SER A 36 24.02 11.40 -2.74
N GLU A 37 23.01 12.19 -3.11
CA GLU A 37 22.41 13.20 -2.23
C GLU A 37 21.78 12.61 -0.96
N TYR A 38 21.25 11.37 -1.04
CA TYR A 38 20.61 10.67 0.07
C TYR A 38 21.51 9.63 0.76
N ALA A 39 22.69 9.35 0.21
CA ALA A 39 23.60 8.33 0.68
C ALA A 39 23.95 8.51 2.17
N GLY A 40 24.31 9.72 2.60
CA GLY A 40 24.68 9.97 4.00
C GLY A 40 23.56 9.67 5.01
N LEU A 41 22.30 9.86 4.62
CA LEU A 41 21.14 9.56 5.47
C LEU A 41 20.82 8.06 5.48
N LEU A 42 20.91 7.42 4.31
CA LEU A 42 20.63 6.00 4.14
C LEU A 42 21.73 5.10 4.75
N ILE A 43 23.00 5.50 4.65
CA ILE A 43 24.14 4.78 5.25
C ILE A 43 24.02 4.79 6.78
N LYS A 44 23.70 5.93 7.39
CA LYS A 44 23.50 6.02 8.85
C LYS A 44 22.40 5.09 9.37
N ARG A 45 21.48 4.67 8.50
CA ARG A 45 20.33 3.81 8.82
C ARG A 45 20.44 2.40 8.27
N GLY A 46 21.49 2.10 7.51
CA GLY A 46 21.68 0.79 6.91
C GLY A 46 20.76 0.43 5.76
N LEU A 47 20.18 1.43 5.11
CA LEU A 47 19.26 1.24 4.00
C LEU A 47 19.93 1.39 2.64
N PHE A 48 21.16 1.91 2.61
CA PHE A 48 21.83 2.27 1.36
C PHE A 48 22.24 1.06 0.52
N ALA A 49 22.79 0.01 1.15
CA ALA A 49 23.16 -1.22 0.45
C ALA A 49 21.94 -1.91 -0.18
N ALA A 50 20.84 -2.01 0.58
CA ALA A 50 19.58 -2.55 0.07
C ALA A 50 19.03 -1.73 -1.11
N LEU A 51 19.13 -0.40 -1.06
CA LEU A 51 18.72 0.47 -2.17
C LEU A 51 19.56 0.21 -3.43
N LEU A 52 20.90 0.12 -3.28
CA LEU A 52 21.80 -0.17 -4.40
C LEU A 52 21.51 -1.54 -5.01
N ARG A 53 21.25 -2.55 -4.17
CA ARG A 53 20.87 -3.89 -4.63
C ARG A 53 19.56 -3.87 -5.41
N ALA A 54 18.53 -3.18 -4.88
CA ALA A 54 17.26 -3.03 -5.59
C ALA A 54 17.44 -2.36 -6.97
N ARG A 55 18.34 -1.37 -7.07
CA ARG A 55 18.66 -0.72 -8.35
C ARG A 55 19.42 -1.64 -9.31
N LEU A 56 20.35 -2.46 -8.81
CA LEU A 56 21.02 -3.49 -9.61
C LEU A 56 20.00 -4.50 -10.16
N ASP A 57 19.09 -4.99 -9.33
CA ASP A 57 18.05 -5.93 -9.76
C ASP A 57 17.11 -5.30 -10.80
N TYR A 58 16.73 -4.04 -10.62
CA TYR A 58 15.98 -3.28 -11.64
C TYR A 58 16.72 -3.22 -12.97
N ARG A 59 18.03 -2.95 -12.93
CA ARG A 59 18.87 -2.92 -14.13
C ARG A 59 18.96 -4.30 -14.79
N MET A 60 19.09 -5.36 -14.02
CA MET A 60 19.13 -6.73 -14.54
C MET A 60 17.76 -7.22 -15.08
N GLY A 61 16.69 -6.42 -14.97
CA GLY A 61 15.34 -6.80 -15.39
C GLY A 61 14.57 -7.63 -14.35
N ASN A 62 15.15 -7.85 -13.17
CA ASN A 62 14.53 -8.56 -12.05
C ASN A 62 13.59 -7.62 -11.28
N PHE A 63 12.52 -7.16 -11.93
CA PHE A 63 11.62 -6.13 -11.38
C PHE A 63 10.94 -6.56 -10.08
N GLN A 64 10.53 -7.82 -9.96
CA GLN A 64 9.86 -8.31 -8.75
C GLN A 64 10.80 -8.34 -7.54
N GLN A 65 12.06 -8.74 -7.73
CA GLN A 65 13.06 -8.72 -6.65
C GLN A 65 13.39 -7.28 -6.25
N SER A 66 13.50 -6.36 -7.22
CA SER A 66 13.69 -4.94 -6.96
C SER A 66 12.57 -4.35 -6.09
N ALA A 67 11.29 -4.68 -6.39
CA ALA A 67 10.14 -4.23 -5.62
C ALA A 67 10.16 -4.78 -4.18
N VAL A 68 10.51 -6.06 -4.00
CA VAL A 68 10.63 -6.70 -2.67
C VAL A 68 11.69 -6.02 -1.81
N LEU A 69 12.85 -5.67 -2.40
CA LEU A 69 13.93 -4.99 -1.68
C LEU A 69 13.59 -3.53 -1.33
N LEU A 70 12.79 -2.85 -2.17
CA LEU A 70 12.35 -1.47 -1.91
C LEU A 70 11.31 -1.36 -0.80
N GLY A 71 10.43 -2.35 -0.65
CA GLY A 71 9.35 -2.34 0.35
C GLY A 71 9.81 -1.99 1.78
N PRO A 72 10.77 -2.73 2.36
CA PRO A 72 11.28 -2.45 3.71
C PRO A 72 11.92 -1.06 3.85
N ILE A 73 12.58 -0.57 2.80
CA ILE A 73 13.20 0.77 2.78
C ILE A 73 12.11 1.84 2.89
N VAL A 74 11.06 1.69 2.08
CA VAL A 74 9.91 2.60 2.07
C VAL A 74 9.20 2.58 3.42
N GLU A 75 8.90 1.40 3.98
CA GLU A 75 8.26 1.31 5.29
C GLU A 75 9.05 2.00 6.41
N GLN A 76 10.37 1.87 6.41
CA GLN A 76 11.19 2.57 7.40
C GLN A 76 11.10 4.08 7.23
N LEU A 77 11.16 4.58 5.99
CA LEU A 77 11.02 6.01 5.69
C LEU A 77 9.61 6.53 6.01
N GLU A 78 8.56 5.76 5.76
CA GLU A 78 7.18 6.09 6.15
C GLU A 78 7.06 6.28 7.65
N ARG A 79 7.58 5.34 8.45
CA ARG A 79 7.57 5.43 9.92
C ARG A 79 8.25 6.69 10.42
N LEU A 80 9.28 7.17 9.72
CA LEU A 80 10.00 8.38 10.08
C LEU A 80 9.21 9.65 9.74
N VAL A 81 8.54 9.68 8.59
CA VAL A 81 7.65 10.78 8.20
C VAL A 81 6.41 10.82 9.11
N HIS A 82 5.92 9.67 9.57
CA HIS A 82 4.80 9.58 10.51
C HIS A 82 5.15 10.06 11.92
N ARG A 83 6.33 9.69 12.42
CA ARG A 83 6.80 10.12 13.75
C ARG A 83 7.03 11.63 13.80
N ASP A 84 7.67 12.17 12.77
CA ASP A 84 7.97 13.58 12.68
C ASP A 84 7.10 14.24 11.60
N LYS A 85 5.99 14.87 11.99
CA LYS A 85 5.13 15.63 11.04
C LYS A 85 5.91 16.70 10.26
N ASN A 86 7.00 17.22 10.85
CA ASN A 86 7.94 18.17 10.23
C ASN A 86 9.20 17.49 9.70
N ALA A 87 9.13 16.21 9.31
CA ALA A 87 10.26 15.47 8.75
C ALA A 87 10.94 16.29 7.63
N PRO A 88 12.28 16.28 7.57
CA PRO A 88 13.02 17.10 6.63
C PRO A 88 12.56 16.84 5.21
N LEU A 89 12.42 17.92 4.44
CA LEU A 89 11.88 17.89 3.08
C LEU A 89 12.62 16.92 2.16
N LYS A 90 13.91 16.68 2.41
CA LYS A 90 14.74 15.67 1.74
C LYS A 90 14.19 14.24 1.91
N ILE A 91 13.73 13.85 3.10
CA ILE A 91 13.15 12.52 3.35
C ILE A 91 11.83 12.37 2.60
N ARG A 92 10.98 13.40 2.62
CA ARG A 92 9.71 13.41 1.88
C ARG A 92 9.92 13.30 0.37
N ARG A 93 10.91 14.02 -0.18
CA ARG A 93 11.31 13.91 -1.59
C ARG A 93 11.79 12.51 -1.94
N LEU A 94 12.70 11.95 -1.13
CA LEU A 94 13.18 10.58 -1.32
C LEU A 94 12.02 9.57 -1.30
N LEU A 95 11.14 9.67 -0.31
CA LEU A 95 9.97 8.79 -0.20
C LEU A 95 9.06 8.90 -1.43
N CYS A 96 8.83 10.12 -1.93
CA CYS A 96 8.09 10.34 -3.17
C CYS A 96 8.77 9.66 -4.37
N THR A 97 10.09 9.80 -4.52
CA THR A 97 10.85 9.15 -5.59
C THR A 97 10.73 7.63 -5.50
N LEU A 98 10.84 7.05 -4.30
CA LEU A 98 10.69 5.62 -4.10
C LEU A 98 9.27 5.13 -4.39
N TYR A 99 8.23 5.92 -4.11
CA TYR A 99 6.86 5.58 -4.55
C TYR A 99 6.73 5.58 -6.07
N CYS A 100 7.32 6.55 -6.76
CA CYS A 100 7.37 6.54 -8.22
C CYS A 100 8.06 5.28 -8.76
N ASP A 101 9.21 4.91 -8.18
CA ASP A 101 9.95 3.71 -8.55
C ASP A 101 9.12 2.44 -8.31
N MET A 102 8.49 2.31 -7.13
CA MET A 102 7.66 1.15 -6.78
C MET A 102 6.44 1.04 -7.69
N GLN A 103 5.76 2.16 -7.97
CA GLN A 103 4.62 2.18 -8.88
C GLN A 103 5.03 1.69 -10.28
N GLN A 104 6.15 2.18 -10.80
CA GLN A 104 6.66 1.76 -12.09
C GLN A 104 7.03 0.27 -12.09
N LEU A 105 7.69 -0.21 -11.05
CA LEU A 105 8.04 -1.63 -10.89
C LEU A 105 6.81 -2.53 -10.89
N TYR A 106 5.76 -2.16 -10.15
CA TYR A 106 4.53 -2.94 -10.11
C TYR A 106 3.81 -2.97 -11.47
N PHE A 107 3.81 -1.86 -12.21
CA PHE A 107 3.31 -1.87 -13.58
C PHE A 107 4.11 -2.80 -14.50
N LEU A 108 5.44 -2.79 -14.40
CA LEU A 108 6.30 -3.69 -15.19
C LEU A 108 6.07 -5.16 -14.84
N CYS A 109 5.68 -5.47 -13.60
CA CYS A 109 5.32 -6.81 -13.15
C CYS A 109 3.86 -7.21 -13.46
N GLY A 110 3.04 -6.31 -14.02
CA GLY A 110 1.60 -6.55 -14.22
C GLY A 110 0.76 -6.54 -12.93
N GLN A 111 1.34 -6.09 -11.83
CA GLN A 111 0.74 -6.02 -10.48
C GLN A 111 -0.04 -4.72 -10.29
N MET A 112 -1.20 -4.62 -10.94
CA MET A 112 -1.97 -3.37 -10.99
C MET A 112 -2.55 -2.97 -9.63
N GLU A 113 -2.96 -3.94 -8.80
CA GLU A 113 -3.49 -3.67 -7.47
C GLU A 113 -2.44 -3.01 -6.57
N GLU A 114 -1.23 -3.56 -6.57
CA GLU A 114 -0.10 -3.05 -5.80
C GLU A 114 0.33 -1.66 -6.31
N ALA A 115 0.38 -1.46 -7.63
CA ALA A 115 0.69 -0.16 -8.22
C ALA A 115 -0.29 0.94 -7.77
N VAL A 116 -1.58 0.62 -7.71
CA VAL A 116 -2.64 1.50 -7.25
C VAL A 116 -2.56 1.74 -5.74
N MET A 117 -2.24 0.72 -4.96
CA MET A 117 -2.03 0.83 -3.51
C MET A 117 -0.87 1.76 -3.16
N VAL A 118 0.16 1.85 -4.00
CA VAL A 118 1.27 2.80 -3.82
C VAL A 118 0.78 4.25 -3.88
N VAL A 119 -0.15 4.60 -4.78
CA VAL A 119 -0.74 5.94 -4.87
C VAL A 119 -1.53 6.27 -3.60
N ILE A 120 -2.32 5.31 -3.11
CA ILE A 120 -3.11 5.47 -1.88
C ILE A 120 -2.18 5.69 -0.67
N ARG A 121 -1.08 4.93 -0.58
CA ARG A 121 -0.05 5.12 0.46
C ARG A 121 0.64 6.48 0.34
N ALA A 122 0.95 6.92 -0.87
CA ALA A 122 1.57 8.22 -1.11
C ALA A 122 0.67 9.37 -0.65
N HIS A 123 -0.64 9.30 -0.90
CA HIS A 123 -1.60 10.27 -0.37
C HIS A 123 -1.63 10.25 1.17
N ALA A 124 -1.72 9.07 1.79
CA ALA A 124 -1.77 8.96 3.25
C ALA A 124 -0.51 9.50 3.95
N ASN A 125 0.67 9.31 3.34
CA ASN A 125 1.96 9.63 3.97
C ASN A 125 2.53 11.00 3.57
N LEU A 126 2.27 11.46 2.35
CA LEU A 126 2.82 12.71 1.80
C LEU A 126 1.74 13.76 1.53
N GLY A 127 0.45 13.39 1.53
CA GLY A 127 -0.67 14.28 1.22
C GLY A 127 -0.76 14.67 -0.26
N ILE A 128 -0.22 13.85 -1.15
CA ILE A 128 -0.21 14.11 -2.60
C ILE A 128 -1.23 13.20 -3.28
N ASP A 129 -2.07 13.78 -4.13
CA ASP A 129 -3.15 13.04 -4.81
C ASP A 129 -2.68 12.27 -6.05
N ARG A 130 -1.50 12.60 -6.59
CA ARG A 130 -0.94 12.05 -7.83
C ARG A 130 0.57 11.87 -7.72
N LEU A 131 1.10 10.80 -8.28
CA LEU A 131 2.55 10.60 -8.36
C LEU A 131 3.12 11.28 -9.61
N PRO A 132 4.27 11.96 -9.53
CA PRO A 132 4.91 12.59 -10.69
C PRO A 132 5.23 11.63 -11.85
N SER A 133 5.43 10.34 -11.58
CA SER A 133 5.69 9.31 -12.58
C SER A 133 4.50 9.02 -13.49
N ASN A 134 3.28 9.21 -13.01
CA ASN A 134 2.07 8.90 -13.75
C ASN A 134 0.95 9.90 -13.36
N PRO A 135 0.89 11.06 -14.02
CA PRO A 135 -0.03 12.15 -13.66
C PRO A 135 -1.50 11.83 -13.98
N ASP A 136 -1.76 10.79 -14.76
CA ASP A 136 -3.12 10.36 -15.15
C ASP A 136 -3.77 9.47 -14.09
N LEU A 137 -2.98 8.88 -13.18
CA LEU A 137 -3.48 8.04 -12.10
C LEU A 137 -3.60 8.84 -10.79
N ASP A 138 -4.79 9.38 -10.58
CA ASP A 138 -5.20 10.07 -9.36
C ASP A 138 -5.60 9.13 -8.22
N LEU A 139 -5.64 9.67 -7.00
CA LEU A 139 -6.20 8.97 -5.83
C LEU A 139 -7.63 8.45 -6.07
N LYS A 140 -8.48 9.22 -6.74
CA LYS A 140 -9.86 8.82 -7.01
C LYS A 140 -9.91 7.61 -7.94
N THR A 141 -9.14 7.64 -9.02
CA THR A 141 -9.07 6.52 -9.97
C THR A 141 -8.43 5.31 -9.30
N ALA A 142 -7.41 5.51 -8.47
CA ALA A 142 -6.82 4.47 -7.64
C ALA A 142 -7.86 3.77 -6.73
N HIS A 143 -8.71 4.51 -6.02
CA HIS A 143 -9.77 3.91 -5.21
C HIS A 143 -10.80 3.14 -6.04
N VAL A 144 -11.18 3.67 -7.21
CA VAL A 144 -12.12 2.99 -8.12
C VAL A 144 -11.52 1.69 -8.64
N VAL A 145 -10.28 1.71 -9.10
CA VAL A 145 -9.59 0.49 -9.57
C VAL A 145 -9.49 -0.54 -8.45
N LYS A 146 -9.11 -0.12 -7.24
CA LYS A 146 -9.05 -1.00 -6.08
C LYS A 146 -10.42 -1.63 -5.76
N ALA A 147 -11.48 -0.82 -5.77
CA ALA A 147 -12.84 -1.32 -5.55
C ALA A 147 -13.29 -2.28 -6.66
N GLY A 148 -12.93 -2.00 -7.92
CA GLY A 148 -13.19 -2.88 -9.05
C GLY A 148 -12.48 -4.24 -8.94
N ILE A 149 -11.20 -4.24 -8.55
CA ILE A 149 -10.42 -5.47 -8.32
C ILE A 149 -11.02 -6.27 -7.16
N ALA A 150 -11.36 -5.61 -6.05
CA ALA A 150 -12.00 -6.25 -4.91
C ALA A 150 -13.37 -6.84 -5.27
N ALA A 151 -14.17 -6.11 -6.06
CA ALA A 151 -15.43 -6.60 -6.57
C ALA A 151 -15.23 -7.83 -7.49
N SER A 152 -14.27 -7.79 -8.42
CA SER A 152 -13.94 -8.94 -9.30
C SER A 152 -13.62 -10.18 -8.49
N ARG A 153 -12.75 -10.06 -7.48
CA ARG A 153 -12.40 -11.18 -6.59
C ARG A 153 -13.61 -11.75 -5.87
N LEU A 154 -14.51 -10.90 -5.36
CA LEU A 154 -15.75 -11.35 -4.72
C LEU A 154 -16.68 -12.09 -5.69
N LEU A 155 -16.70 -11.70 -6.98
CA LEU A 155 -17.47 -12.40 -8.01
C LEU A 155 -16.84 -13.77 -8.35
N GLU A 156 -15.52 -13.82 -8.50
CA GLU A 156 -14.75 -15.02 -8.84
C GLU A 156 -14.75 -16.06 -7.71
N GLU A 157 -14.69 -15.62 -6.45
CA GLU A 157 -14.73 -16.50 -5.26
C GLU A 157 -16.15 -16.97 -4.90
N GLY A 158 -17.16 -16.72 -5.75
CA GLY A 158 -18.53 -17.20 -5.56
C GLY A 158 -19.39 -16.36 -4.61
N GLY A 159 -18.99 -15.13 -4.28
CA GLY A 159 -19.74 -14.21 -3.43
C GLY A 159 -21.12 -13.79 -3.96
N LEU A 160 -21.38 -13.98 -5.25
CA LEU A 160 -22.73 -13.84 -5.83
C LEU A 160 -23.69 -14.96 -5.37
N ALA A 161 -23.18 -16.19 -5.16
CA ALA A 161 -24.01 -17.31 -4.75
C ALA A 161 -24.50 -17.16 -3.29
N THR A 162 -23.75 -16.46 -2.44
CA THR A 162 -24.12 -16.20 -1.04
C THR A 162 -24.99 -14.95 -0.87
N LEU A 163 -24.94 -13.98 -1.79
CA LEU A 163 -25.82 -12.81 -1.79
C LEU A 163 -27.19 -13.07 -2.46
N MET A 164 -27.30 -14.04 -3.36
CA MET A 164 -28.56 -14.35 -4.07
C MET A 164 -29.50 -15.34 -3.36
N VAL A 165 -29.13 -15.90 -2.20
CA VAL A 165 -30.02 -16.80 -1.44
C VAL A 165 -30.65 -16.07 -0.26
N ARG A 166 -31.70 -15.28 -0.55
CA ARG A 166 -32.91 -15.15 0.29
C ARG A 166 -34.03 -14.40 -0.47
N GLN A 167 -34.38 -14.92 -1.64
CA GLN A 167 -35.70 -14.70 -2.23
C GLN A 167 -36.48 -16.01 -2.08
N GLY A 168 -37.21 -16.20 -0.98
CA GLY A 168 -38.01 -17.43 -0.84
C GLY A 168 -38.52 -17.84 0.53
N GLU A 169 -38.30 -17.08 1.61
CA GLU A 169 -39.00 -17.34 2.86
C GLU A 169 -39.96 -16.17 3.14
N GLU A 170 -41.21 -16.35 2.74
CA GLU A 170 -42.33 -15.56 3.25
C GLU A 170 -42.27 -15.56 4.79
N PRO A 171 -42.50 -14.41 5.46
CA PRO A 171 -42.47 -14.39 6.92
C PRO A 171 -43.67 -15.19 7.44
N ILE A 172 -43.41 -16.41 7.90
CA ILE A 172 -44.35 -17.15 8.75
C ILE A 172 -44.58 -16.25 9.97
N VAL A 173 -45.79 -15.69 10.06
CA VAL A 173 -46.32 -15.04 11.26
C VAL A 173 -46.39 -16.09 12.37
N SER A 174 -45.26 -16.30 13.04
CA SER A 174 -45.18 -17.16 14.21
C SER A 174 -45.78 -16.39 15.38
N ARG A 175 -46.98 -16.83 15.74
CA ARG A 175 -47.74 -16.44 16.92
C ARG A 175 -46.82 -16.27 18.14
N THR A 176 -47.06 -15.20 18.89
CA THR A 176 -46.44 -14.92 20.19
C THR A 176 -46.59 -16.13 21.13
N PRO A 177 -45.49 -16.72 21.64
CA PRO A 177 -45.59 -17.73 22.69
C PRO A 177 -45.96 -17.07 24.03
N PRO A 178 -46.77 -17.73 24.88
CA PRO A 178 -47.16 -17.18 26.18
C PRO A 178 -45.95 -17.11 27.12
N LYS A 179 -45.84 -16.00 27.88
CA LYS A 179 -44.80 -15.76 28.88
C LYS A 179 -44.77 -16.86 29.96
N PRO A 180 -43.63 -17.52 30.22
CA PRO A 180 -43.38 -18.17 31.49
C PRO A 180 -42.72 -17.21 32.50
N PRO A 181 -42.92 -17.45 33.81
CA PRO A 181 -42.63 -16.49 34.86
C PRO A 181 -41.15 -16.36 35.20
N ILE A 182 -40.85 -15.17 35.71
CA ILE A 182 -39.57 -14.64 36.18
C ILE A 182 -38.88 -15.60 37.17
N LYS A 183 -37.68 -16.09 36.84
CA LYS A 183 -36.65 -16.44 37.83
C LYS A 183 -35.27 -16.01 37.31
N ARG A 184 -34.62 -15.21 38.16
CA ARG A 184 -33.34 -14.53 37.95
C ARG A 184 -32.22 -15.51 37.57
N TRP A 185 -31.54 -15.23 36.47
CA TRP A 185 -30.12 -15.56 36.29
C TRP A 185 -29.49 -14.52 35.35
N LYS A 186 -28.44 -13.85 35.82
CA LYS A 186 -27.61 -12.95 35.03
C LYS A 186 -26.28 -13.65 34.75
N PRO A 187 -25.85 -13.68 33.49
CA PRO A 187 -24.45 -13.48 33.15
C PRO A 187 -24.31 -12.25 32.24
N GLU A 188 -23.38 -11.37 32.60
CA GLU A 188 -23.01 -10.22 31.79
C GLU A 188 -22.43 -10.67 30.44
N THR A 189 -23.01 -10.17 29.36
CA THR A 189 -22.37 -10.20 28.04
C THR A 189 -22.47 -8.80 27.44
N LYS A 190 -21.29 -8.19 27.25
CA LYS A 190 -21.11 -6.92 26.55
C LYS A 190 -21.79 -7.00 25.18
N LYS A 191 -22.89 -6.27 24.99
CA LYS A 191 -23.52 -6.14 23.67
C LYS A 191 -22.77 -5.10 22.87
N ASN A 192 -22.11 -5.59 21.82
CA ASN A 192 -21.66 -4.83 20.67
C ASN A 192 -22.76 -3.85 20.25
N HIS A 193 -22.39 -2.57 20.05
CA HIS A 193 -23.24 -1.61 19.38
C HIS A 193 -23.48 -2.08 17.95
N GLY A 194 -24.60 -2.77 17.74
CA GLY A 194 -25.16 -3.05 16.42
C GLY A 194 -25.58 -1.76 15.73
N ALA A 195 -25.55 -1.80 14.40
CA ALA A 195 -25.80 -0.68 13.51
C ALA A 195 -27.12 0.07 13.82
N ILE A 196 -27.05 1.40 13.74
CA ILE A 196 -28.19 2.30 13.86
C ILE A 196 -29.00 2.19 12.56
N VAL A 197 -30.22 1.64 12.64
CA VAL A 197 -31.17 1.63 11.52
C VAL A 197 -31.86 3.00 11.48
N ILE A 198 -31.60 3.77 10.43
CA ILE A 198 -32.28 5.05 10.16
C ILE A 198 -33.57 4.72 9.41
N PRO A 199 -34.76 5.08 9.91
CA PRO A 199 -36.02 4.83 9.20
C PRO A 199 -36.16 5.75 7.99
N PHE A 200 -36.63 5.19 6.87
CA PHE A 200 -36.95 5.93 5.65
C PHE A 200 -38.16 6.86 5.87
N PRO A 201 -38.14 8.10 5.35
CA PRO A 201 -39.26 9.02 5.48
C PRO A 201 -40.43 8.55 4.62
N THR A 202 -41.58 8.29 5.25
CA THR A 202 -42.84 8.07 4.54
C THR A 202 -43.41 9.42 4.12
N LEU A 203 -43.54 9.63 2.81
CA LEU A 203 -44.28 10.75 2.25
C LEU A 203 -45.74 10.63 2.68
N LYS A 204 -46.23 11.58 3.47
CA LYS A 204 -47.67 11.74 3.71
C LYS A 204 -48.28 12.28 2.43
N THR A 205 -48.98 11.41 1.70
CA THR A 205 -49.94 11.84 0.68
C THR A 205 -51.12 12.50 1.38
N THR A 206 -51.27 13.81 1.19
CA THR A 206 -52.52 14.55 1.42
C THR A 206 -53.54 14.19 0.35
#